data_AF-A0A1F4HUU8-F1
#
_entry.id   AF-A0A1F4HUU8-F1
#
_cell.length_a   1.000
_cell.length_b   1.000
_cell.length_c   1.000
_cell.angle_alpha   90.00
_cell.angle_beta   90.00
_cell.angle_gamma   90.00
#
_symmetry.space_group_name_H-M   'P 1'
#
loop_
_entity.id
_entity.type
_entity.pdbx_description
1 polymer ?
#
loop_
_entity_poly.entity_id
_entity_poly.type
_entity_poly.pdbx_seq_one_letter_code
_entity_poly.pdbx_strand_id
1 'polypeptide(L)' 'MHLTVDDLIAHARQLSSDEFELLMVRLNHEVALPLDPEIEDAWMAEVERRVDAVDRGEMQAVPWDEARKRLGL' A
#
# COMPACT_ATOMS: atom_id res chain seq x y z
N MET A 1 23.13 17.53 15.99
CA MET A 1 23.59 16.49 15.04
C MET A 1 22.47 16.29 14.05
N HIS A 2 22.73 16.40 12.74
CA HIS A 2 21.71 16.20 11.72
C HIS A 2 21.84 14.75 11.22
N LEU A 3 20.79 13.95 11.39
CA LEU A 3 20.77 12.58 10.88
C LEU A 3 20.60 12.63 9.36
N THR A 4 21.38 11.83 8.64
CA THR A 4 21.22 11.64 7.20
C THR A 4 20.19 10.56 6.92
N VAL A 5 19.73 10.46 5.66
CA VAL A 5 18.85 9.36 5.22
C VAL A 5 19.54 8.01 5.43
N ASP A 6 20.85 7.93 5.15
CA ASP A 6 21.63 6.70 5.35
C ASP A 6 21.70 6.32 6.84
N ASP A 7 21.84 7.29 7.73
CA ASP A 7 21.77 7.04 9.17
C ASP A 7 20.40 6.48 9.55
N LEU A 8 19.30 7.08 9.08
CA LEU A 8 17.94 6.60 9.37
C LEU A 8 17.70 5.18 8.85
N ILE A 9 18.16 4.86 7.64
CA ILE A 9 18.09 3.50 7.07
C ILE A 9 18.91 2.52 7.93
N ALA A 10 20.09 2.90 8.38
CA ALA A 10 20.93 2.05 9.22
C ALA A 10 20.25 1.71 10.55
N HIS A 11 19.55 2.68 11.17
CA HIS A 11 18.78 2.43 12.38
C HIS A 11 17.51 1.61 12.11
N ALA A 12 16.79 1.89 11.02
CA ALA A 12 15.57 1.16 10.66
C ALA A 12 15.85 -0.34 10.40
N ARG A 13 17.03 -0.68 9.84
CA ARG A 13 17.47 -2.08 9.63
C ARG A 13 17.67 -2.88 10.92
N GLN A 14 17.74 -2.23 12.08
CA GLN A 14 17.87 -2.89 13.38
C GLN A 14 16.50 -3.26 13.99
N LEU A 15 15.40 -2.77 13.42
CA LEU A 15 14.04 -3.08 13.86
C LEU A 15 13.66 -4.52 13.55
N SER A 16 12.72 -5.06 14.32
CA SER A 16 11.99 -6.26 13.90
C SER A 16 11.15 -5.97 12.64
N SER A 17 10.71 -7.01 11.93
CA SER A 17 9.86 -6.86 10.75
C SER A 17 8.59 -6.06 11.04
N ASP A 18 7.92 -6.34 12.16
CA ASP A 18 6.67 -5.68 12.55
C ASP A 18 6.90 -4.19 12.87
N GLU A 19 8.02 -3.87 13.54
CA GLU A 19 8.38 -2.48 13.84
C GLU A 19 8.80 -1.71 12.59
N PHE A 20 9.50 -2.36 11.66
CA PHE A 20 9.86 -1.76 10.38
C PHE A 20 8.63 -1.48 9.52
N GLU A 21 7.68 -2.41 9.48
CA GLU A 21 6.39 -2.23 8.80
C GLU A 21 5.61 -1.05 9.42
N LEU A 22 5.52 -0.99 10.74
CA LEU A 22 4.88 0.12 11.44
C LEU A 22 5.56 1.47 11.16
N LEU A 23 6.90 1.50 11.10
CA LEU A 23 7.66 2.69 10.72
C LEU A 23 7.30 3.14 9.30
N MET A 24 7.26 2.20 8.34
CA MET A 24 6.89 2.49 6.96
C MET A 24 5.48 3.05 6.84
N VAL A 25 4.50 2.50 7.56
CA VAL A 25 3.12 3.01 7.58
C VAL A 25 3.08 4.46 8.08
N ARG A 26 3.80 4.77 9.16
CA ARG A 26 3.85 6.14 9.70
C ARG A 26 4.54 7.11 8.75
N LEU A 27 5.67 6.72 8.16
CA LEU A 27 6.38 7.54 7.19
C LEU A 27 5.51 7.81 5.95
N ASN A 28 4.82 6.80 5.45
CA ASN A 28 3.88 6.95 4.34
C ASN A 28 2.75 7.93 4.69
N HIS A 29 2.24 7.91 5.93
CA HIS A 29 1.22 8.86 6.37
C HIS A 29 1.73 10.32 6.40
N GLU A 30 2.99 10.55 6.75
CA GLU A 30 3.58 11.91 6.76
C GLU A 30 3.80 12.48 5.35
N VAL A 31 4.05 11.62 4.35
CA VAL A 31 4.24 12.03 2.95
C VAL A 31 2.98 11.86 2.10
N ALA A 32 1.93 11.26 2.65
CA ALA A 32 0.64 11.19 2.00
C ALA A 32 0.14 12.62 1.80
N LEU A 33 0.18 13.09 0.55
CA LEU A 33 -0.56 14.28 0.16
C LEU A 33 -2.02 14.04 0.53
N PRO A 34 -2.77 15.08 0.97
CA PRO A 34 -4.21 14.94 1.08
C PRO A 34 -4.72 14.41 -0.26
N LEU A 35 -5.27 13.19 -0.23
CA LEU A 35 -5.88 12.60 -1.41
C LEU A 35 -6.99 13.55 -1.82
N ASP A 36 -6.98 13.94 -3.10
CA ASP A 36 -8.08 14.71 -3.67
C ASP A 36 -9.37 13.92 -3.41
N PRO A 37 -10.35 14.46 -2.67
CA PRO A 37 -11.57 13.73 -2.34
C PRO A 37 -12.27 13.17 -3.57
N GLU A 38 -12.18 13.85 -4.72
CA GLU A 38 -12.78 13.35 -5.97
C GLU A 38 -12.06 12.10 -6.51
N ILE A 39 -10.73 12.02 -6.32
CA ILE A 39 -9.95 10.83 -6.69
C ILE A 39 -10.29 9.67 -5.76
N GLU A 40 -10.42 9.92 -4.45
CA GLU A 40 -10.78 8.88 -3.48
C GLU A 40 -12.20 8.35 -3.74
N ASP A 41 -13.17 9.23 -3.97
CA ASP A 41 -14.54 8.84 -4.30
C ASP A 41 -14.60 8.03 -5.60
N ALA A 42 -13.88 8.46 -6.64
CA ALA A 42 -13.79 7.72 -7.90
C ALA A 42 -13.11 6.36 -7.75
N TRP A 43 -12.08 6.26 -6.90
CA TRP A 43 -11.40 5.00 -6.60
C TRP A 43 -12.32 4.04 -5.84
N MET A 44 -13.02 4.53 -4.82
CA MET A 44 -13.98 3.73 -4.05
C MET A 44 -15.11 3.20 -4.93
N ALA A 45 -15.68 4.04 -5.79
CA ALA A 45 -16.71 3.63 -6.75
C ALA A 45 -16.19 2.54 -7.72
N GLU A 46 -14.94 2.61 -8.16
CA GLU A 46 -14.33 1.59 -9.02
C GLU A 46 -14.06 0.28 -8.28
N VAL A 47 -13.63 0.34 -7.00
CA VAL A 47 -13.45 -0.84 -6.16
C VAL A 47 -14.79 -1.57 -6.00
N GLU A 48 -15.85 -0.85 -5.62
CA GLU A 48 -17.21 -1.42 -5.48
C GLU A 48 -17.67 -2.06 -6.79
N ARG A 49 -17.54 -1.34 -7.91
CA ARG A 49 -17.91 -1.86 -9.24
C ARG A 49 -17.18 -3.16 -9.59
N ARG A 50 -15.90 -3.28 -9.26
CA ARG A 50 -15.10 -4.48 -9.55
C ARG A 50 -15.43 -5.65 -8.64
N VAL A 51 -15.66 -5.40 -7.35
CA VAL A 51 -16.11 -6.42 -6.40
C VAL A 51 -17.44 -6.99 -6.85
N ASP A 52 -18.41 -6.13 -7.17
CA ASP A 52 -19.71 -6.56 -7.65
C ASP A 52 -19.64 -7.36 -8.95
N ALA A 53 -18.74 -6.98 -9.88
CA ALA A 53 -18.52 -7.73 -11.12
C ALA A 53 -17.93 -9.13 -10.85
N VAL A 54 -17.07 -9.27 -9.84
CA VAL A 54 -16.56 -10.58 -9.40
C VAL A 54 -17.69 -11.41 -8.80
N ASP A 55 -18.52 -10.82 -7.93
CA ASP A 55 -19.64 -11.50 -7.27
C ASP A 55 -20.72 -11.95 -8.27
N ARG A 56 -20.96 -11.17 -9.34
CA ARG A 56 -21.83 -11.56 -10.46
C ARG A 56 -21.19 -12.57 -11.42
N GLY A 57 -19.90 -12.87 -11.28
CA GLY A 57 -19.15 -13.76 -12.17
C GLY A 57 -18.79 -13.14 -13.52
N GLU A 58 -18.92 -11.83 -13.68
CA GLU A 58 -18.54 -11.06 -14.88
C GLU A 58 -17.03 -10.83 -14.94
N MET A 59 -16.33 -10.92 -13.79
CA MET A 59 -14.89 -10.77 -13.67
C MET A 59 -14.29 -11.92 -12.86
N GLN A 60 -13.14 -12.45 -13.28
CA GLN A 60 -12.42 -13.48 -12.53
C GLN A 60 -11.28 -12.87 -11.73
N ALA A 61 -11.25 -13.16 -10.43
CA ALA A 61 -10.09 -12.91 -9.58
C ALA A 61 -9.00 -13.96 -9.84
N VAL A 62 -7.75 -13.58 -9.60
CA VAL A 62 -6.62 -14.51 -9.55
C VAL A 62 -6.22 -14.76 -8.09
N PRO A 63 -5.65 -15.93 -7.76
CA PRO A 63 -5.09 -16.15 -6.43
C PRO A 63 -4.04 -15.10 -6.06
N TRP A 64 -3.99 -14.72 -4.79
CA TRP A 64 -3.04 -13.69 -4.30
C TRP A 64 -1.58 -14.01 -4.62
N ASP A 65 -1.17 -15.29 -4.50
CA ASP A 65 0.18 -15.73 -4.85
C ASP A 65 0.56 -15.47 -6.32
N GLU A 66 -0.42 -15.53 -7.21
CA GLU A 66 -0.21 -15.20 -8.62
C GLU A 66 -0.15 -13.68 -8.81
N ALA A 67 -1.04 -12.93 -8.17
CA ALA A 67 -1.08 -11.47 -8.24
C ALA A 67 0.24 -10.86 -7.76
N ARG A 68 0.74 -11.24 -6.58
CA ARG A 68 1.99 -10.71 -6.01
C ARG A 68 3.19 -10.97 -6.93
N LYS A 69 3.28 -12.17 -7.50
CA LYS A 69 4.34 -12.54 -8.45
C LYS A 69 4.33 -11.67 -9.71
N ARG A 70 3.15 -11.34 -10.24
CA ARG A 70 3.01 -10.44 -11.41
C ARG A 70 3.40 -9.00 -11.08
N LEU A 71 3.20 -8.57 -9.83
CA LEU A 71 3.52 -7.23 -9.34
C LEU A 71 4.97 -7.08 -8.84
N GLY A 72 5.73 -8.18 -8.75
CA GLY A 72 7.09 -8.16 -8.19
C GLY A 72 7.13 -8.02 -6.67
N LEU A 73 6.05 -8.41 -5.99
CA LEU A 73 5.89 -8.43 -4.52
C LEU A 73 6.21 -9.82 -3.95
#